data_AF-A0A1M4NCV6-F1
#
_entry.id   AF-A0A1M4NCV6-F1
#
_cell.length_a   1.000
_cell.length_b   1.000
_cell.length_c   1.000
_cell.angle_alpha   90.00
_cell.angle_beta   90.00
_cell.angle_gamma   90.00
#
_symmetry.space_group_name_H-M   'P 1'
#
loop_
_entity.id
_entity.type
_entity.pdbx_description
1 polymer ?
#
loop_
_entity_poly.entity_id
_entity_poly.type
_entity_poly.pdbx_seq_one_letter_code
_entity_poly.pdbx_strand_id
1 'polypeptide(L)'
;MIQKLVNINRIKNQDIHFQKGANWFSITHSLAKYILSKEASIEKTFKLSCYCDEMFVQTLVYNSDFKYKLYNQEFNNNYLSCMRYIDWNGGNPYVWKINDYKELINSEYLFARKFDYNIDRYIVDKISEKLTERINK
;
A
#
# COMPACT_ATOMS: atom_id res chain seq x y z
N MET A 1 -19.61 -13.76 -11.18
CA MET A 1 -19.53 -14.23 -9.78
C MET A 1 -20.87 -14.80 -9.37
N ILE A 2 -20.91 -16.08 -8.98
CA ILE A 2 -22.13 -16.79 -8.53
C ILE A 2 -22.92 -15.99 -7.49
N GLN A 3 -22.24 -15.30 -6.57
CA GLN A 3 -22.85 -14.43 -5.55
C GLN A 3 -23.83 -13.38 -6.13
N LYS A 4 -23.50 -12.76 -7.27
CA LYS A 4 -24.37 -11.80 -7.97
C LYS A 4 -25.55 -12.50 -8.64
N LEU A 5 -25.34 -13.72 -9.13
CA LEU A 5 -26.39 -14.53 -9.77
C LEU A 5 -27.44 -15.03 -8.74
N VAL A 6 -27.00 -15.36 -7.53
CA VAL A 6 -27.88 -15.84 -6.44
C VAL A 6 -28.23 -14.76 -5.40
N ASN A 7 -27.93 -13.49 -5.69
CA ASN A 7 -28.23 -12.33 -4.85
C ASN A 7 -27.76 -12.44 -3.37
N ILE A 8 -26.60 -13.05 -3.14
CA ILE A 8 -26.01 -13.15 -1.80
C ILE A 8 -25.25 -11.86 -1.49
N ASN A 9 -25.78 -11.07 -0.54
CA ASN A 9 -25.07 -9.95 0.06
C ASN A 9 -24.45 -10.35 1.41
N ARG A 10 -23.13 -10.56 1.43
CA ARG A 10 -22.37 -10.95 2.63
C ARG A 10 -22.21 -9.83 3.67
N ILE A 11 -22.48 -8.58 3.29
CA ILE A 11 -22.25 -7.40 4.15
C ILE A 11 -23.55 -6.74 4.62
N LYS A 12 -24.72 -7.28 4.27
CA LYS A 12 -26.04 -6.66 4.54
C LYS A 12 -26.33 -6.29 6.00
N ASN A 13 -25.70 -6.98 6.96
CA ASN A 13 -25.91 -6.80 8.40
C ASN A 13 -24.63 -6.31 9.10
N GLN A 14 -23.72 -5.65 8.37
CA GLN A 14 -22.48 -5.12 8.92
C GLN A 14 -22.47 -3.61 8.78
N ASP A 15 -22.30 -2.91 9.90
CA ASP A 15 -22.01 -1.48 9.92
C ASP A 15 -20.50 -1.28 9.76
N ILE A 16 -20.00 -1.54 8.55
CA ILE A 16 -18.58 -1.45 8.20
C ILE A 16 -18.43 -0.61 6.94
N HIS A 17 -17.68 0.48 7.04
CA HIS A 17 -17.29 1.29 5.90
C HIS A 17 -16.05 0.69 5.24
N PHE A 18 -16.24 -0.10 4.19
CA PHE A 18 -15.13 -0.68 3.44
C PHE A 18 -14.28 0.39 2.77
N GLN A 19 -12.97 0.23 2.89
CA GLN A 19 -11.97 1.03 2.21
C GLN A 19 -10.98 0.13 1.48
N LYS A 20 -10.32 0.69 0.47
CA LYS A 20 -9.27 0.02 -0.30
C LYS A 20 -8.10 0.96 -0.55
N GLY A 21 -6.93 0.39 -0.80
CA GLY A 21 -5.73 1.15 -1.14
C GLY A 21 -4.58 0.24 -1.52
N ALA A 22 -3.36 0.78 -1.53
CA ALA A 22 -2.17 -0.02 -1.80
C ALA A 22 -2.00 -1.12 -0.74
N ASN A 23 -1.55 -2.30 -1.17
CA ASN A 23 -1.14 -3.38 -0.26
C ASN A 23 0.11 -3.00 0.57
N TRP A 24 0.85 -1.96 0.18
CA TRP A 24 2.01 -1.43 0.89
C TRP A 24 1.60 -0.38 1.92
N PHE A 25 1.95 -0.60 3.20
CA PHE A 25 1.72 0.35 4.29
C PHE A 25 2.89 0.37 5.28
N SER A 26 3.02 1.47 6.02
CA SER A 26 3.90 1.56 7.19
C SER A 26 2.99 1.91 8.36
N ILE A 27 3.04 1.13 9.43
CA ILE A 27 2.10 1.25 10.55
C ILE A 27 2.83 1.32 11.88
N THR A 28 2.20 1.99 12.84
CA THR A 28 2.70 2.04 14.21
C THR A 28 2.50 0.71 14.93
N HIS A 29 3.29 0.45 15.96
CA HIS A 29 3.13 -0.72 16.83
C HIS A 29 1.70 -0.85 17.39
N SER A 30 1.08 0.27 17.79
CA SER A 30 -0.29 0.27 18.28
C SER A 30 -1.30 -0.19 17.24
N LEU A 31 -1.13 0.23 15.98
CA LEU A 31 -2.02 -0.21 14.89
C LEU A 31 -1.79 -1.69 14.57
N ALA A 32 -0.54 -2.17 14.59
CA ALA A 32 -0.24 -3.58 14.42
C ALA A 32 -0.91 -4.45 15.49
N LYS A 33 -0.80 -4.07 16.77
CA LYS A 33 -1.50 -4.76 17.88
C LYS A 33 -3.02 -4.75 17.70
N TYR A 34 -3.59 -3.62 17.27
CA TYR A 34 -5.01 -3.52 16.99
C TYR A 34 -5.43 -4.48 15.88
N ILE A 35 -4.71 -4.52 14.76
CA ILE A 35 -4.98 -5.44 13.65
C ILE A 35 -4.95 -6.90 14.12
N LEU A 36 -3.92 -7.28 14.89
CA LEU A 36 -3.83 -8.63 15.46
C LEU A 36 -5.04 -8.99 16.33
N SER A 37 -5.52 -8.05 17.16
CA SER A 37 -6.72 -8.25 17.98
C SER A 37 -8.01 -8.48 17.17
N LYS A 38 -7.99 -8.19 15.86
CA LYS A 38 -9.13 -8.32 14.95
C LYS A 38 -9.04 -9.55 14.04
N GLU A 39 -8.07 -10.44 14.21
CA GLU A 39 -7.82 -11.62 13.38
C GLU A 39 -9.10 -12.40 13.00
N ALA A 40 -9.88 -12.85 13.98
CA ALA A 40 -11.10 -13.61 13.72
C ALA A 40 -12.15 -12.83 12.90
N SER A 41 -12.26 -11.50 13.13
CA SER A 41 -13.15 -10.64 12.36
C SER A 41 -12.63 -10.41 10.94
N ILE A 42 -11.32 -10.29 10.77
CA ILE A 42 -10.67 -10.16 9.46
C ILE A 42 -10.93 -11.42 8.65
N GLU A 43 -10.68 -12.60 9.22
CA GLU A 43 -10.91 -13.87 8.53
C GLU A 43 -12.38 -14.02 8.12
N LYS A 44 -13.33 -13.80 9.05
CA LYS A 44 -14.77 -13.92 8.76
C LYS A 44 -15.21 -13.03 7.60
N THR A 45 -14.70 -11.81 7.52
CA THR A 45 -15.12 -10.84 6.50
C THR A 45 -14.36 -11.04 5.17
N PHE A 46 -13.03 -11.15 5.22
CA PHE A 46 -12.17 -11.06 4.04
C PHE A 46 -11.66 -12.40 3.47
N LYS A 47 -11.88 -13.54 4.15
CA LYS A 47 -11.38 -14.86 3.66
C LYS A 47 -11.84 -15.23 2.25
N LEU A 48 -13.03 -14.77 1.85
CA LEU A 48 -13.62 -15.02 0.53
C LEU A 48 -13.71 -13.74 -0.32
N SER A 49 -12.90 -12.70 -0.02
CA SER A 49 -12.80 -11.50 -0.86
C SER A 49 -11.58 -11.60 -1.79
N CYS A 50 -11.71 -11.05 -2.99
CA CYS A 50 -10.57 -10.81 -3.86
C CYS A 50 -9.74 -9.64 -3.32
N TYR A 51 -8.40 -9.71 -3.45
CA TYR A 51 -7.46 -8.64 -3.06
C TYR A 51 -7.65 -8.17 -1.60
N CYS A 52 -7.79 -9.13 -0.67
CA CYS A 52 -8.07 -8.83 0.73
C CYS A 52 -6.98 -7.95 1.37
N ASP A 53 -5.73 -8.14 0.95
CA ASP A 53 -4.54 -7.39 1.36
C ASP A 53 -4.59 -5.90 0.99
N GLU A 54 -5.37 -5.53 -0.03
CA GLU A 54 -5.63 -4.14 -0.42
C GLU A 54 -6.82 -3.50 0.32
N MET A 55 -7.53 -4.26 1.17
CA MET A 55 -8.78 -3.79 1.78
C MET A 55 -8.79 -3.82 3.31
N PHE A 56 -8.28 -4.88 3.93
CA PHE A 56 -8.57 -5.10 5.36
C PHE A 56 -7.95 -4.05 6.27
N VAL A 57 -6.71 -3.62 6.00
CA VAL A 57 -6.01 -2.62 6.83
C VAL A 57 -6.73 -1.27 6.72
N GLN A 58 -7.02 -0.83 5.50
CA GLN A 58 -7.69 0.43 5.21
C GLN A 58 -9.08 0.46 5.83
N THR A 59 -9.81 -0.65 5.72
CA THR A 59 -11.14 -0.81 6.33
C THR A 59 -11.03 -0.74 7.86
N LEU A 60 -10.12 -1.46 8.49
CA LEU A 60 -9.95 -1.42 9.96
C LEU A 60 -9.55 -0.03 10.46
N VAL A 61 -8.65 0.66 9.75
CA VAL A 61 -8.22 2.01 10.11
C VAL A 61 -9.40 2.98 10.04
N TYR A 62 -10.15 2.96 8.94
CA TYR A 62 -11.27 3.90 8.76
C TYR A 62 -12.40 3.69 9.78
N ASN A 63 -12.63 2.45 10.21
CA ASN A 63 -13.66 2.10 11.20
C ASN A 63 -13.11 2.10 12.65
N SER A 64 -12.05 2.87 12.93
CA SER A 64 -11.49 3.03 14.27
C SER A 64 -10.88 4.42 14.47
N ASP A 65 -10.49 4.74 15.70
CA ASP A 65 -9.83 6.01 16.02
C ASP A 65 -8.48 6.21 15.30
N PHE A 66 -7.91 5.14 14.73
CA PHE A 66 -6.70 5.25 13.92
C PHE A 66 -6.93 6.09 12.65
N LYS A 67 -8.17 6.23 12.17
CA LYS A 67 -8.52 7.14 11.06
C LYS A 67 -8.00 8.56 11.28
N TYR A 68 -8.12 9.06 12.50
CA TYR A 68 -7.72 10.43 12.85
C TYR A 68 -6.20 10.60 13.03
N LYS A 69 -5.45 9.49 12.99
CA LYS A 69 -3.99 9.46 13.07
C LYS A 69 -3.32 9.25 11.71
N LEU A 70 -4.09 9.24 10.62
CA LEU A 70 -3.57 9.13 9.27
C LEU A 70 -2.70 10.35 8.93
N TYR A 71 -1.54 10.10 8.31
CA TYR A 71 -0.64 11.13 7.81
C TYR A 71 -1.31 12.04 6.77
N ASN A 72 -2.12 11.45 5.89
CA ASN A 72 -2.91 12.15 4.89
C ASN A 72 -4.39 11.72 5.03
N GLN A 73 -5.29 12.70 5.11
CA GLN A 73 -6.74 12.51 5.28
C GLN A 73 -7.57 12.87 4.04
N GLU A 74 -6.93 13.04 2.88
CA GLU A 74 -7.59 13.50 1.65
C GLU A 74 -8.34 12.37 0.92
N PHE A 75 -8.00 11.10 1.21
CA PHE A 75 -8.61 9.92 0.56
C PHE A 75 -8.64 9.99 -0.99
N ASN A 76 -7.61 10.59 -1.59
CA ASN A 76 -7.52 10.90 -3.03
C ASN A 76 -6.73 9.87 -3.85
N ASN A 77 -6.46 8.68 -3.30
CA ASN A 77 -5.63 7.63 -3.90
C ASN A 77 -4.17 8.04 -4.20
N ASN A 78 -3.68 9.14 -3.61
CA ASN A 78 -2.28 9.52 -3.75
C ASN A 78 -1.38 8.57 -2.96
N TYR A 79 -0.37 8.02 -3.62
CA TYR A 79 0.58 7.08 -3.01
C TYR A 79 1.54 7.73 -2.00
N LEU A 80 1.61 9.06 -1.94
CA LEU A 80 2.30 9.77 -0.83
C LEU A 80 1.73 9.37 0.53
N SER A 81 0.43 9.02 0.60
CA SER A 81 -0.21 8.51 1.83
C SER A 81 0.45 7.24 2.39
N CYS A 82 1.17 6.49 1.55
CA CYS A 82 1.91 5.30 1.97
C CYS A 82 3.43 5.43 1.76
N MET A 83 3.92 6.56 1.25
CA MET A 83 5.34 6.84 0.95
C MET A 83 6.00 5.85 -0.04
N ARG A 84 5.23 5.26 -0.97
CA ARG A 84 5.76 4.38 -2.03
C ARG A 84 5.57 5.02 -3.39
N TYR A 85 6.67 5.36 -4.07
CA TYR A 85 6.60 5.83 -5.43
C TYR A 85 6.34 4.66 -6.38
N ILE A 86 5.15 4.66 -7.01
CA ILE A 86 4.77 3.69 -8.02
C ILE A 86 4.19 4.46 -9.21
N ASP A 87 4.82 4.33 -10.37
CA ASP A 87 4.25 4.86 -11.61
C ASP A 87 3.34 3.80 -12.25
N TRP A 88 2.07 4.18 -12.42
CA TRP A 88 0.99 3.36 -12.98
C TRP A 88 0.55 3.77 -14.39
N ASN A 89 1.23 4.73 -15.04
CA ASN A 89 0.79 5.31 -16.32
C ASN A 89 0.65 4.27 -17.45
N GLY A 90 1.33 3.12 -17.36
CA GLY A 90 1.26 2.02 -18.33
C GLY A 90 0.30 0.87 -17.98
N GLY A 91 -0.57 1.04 -16.98
CA GLY A 91 -1.51 0.00 -16.50
C GLY A 91 -0.87 -1.09 -15.63
N ASN A 92 0.46 -1.25 -15.69
CA ASN A 92 1.26 -2.03 -14.76
C ASN A 92 2.30 -1.11 -14.11
N PRO A 93 2.82 -1.46 -12.91
CA PRO A 93 3.89 -0.70 -12.29
C PRO A 93 5.10 -0.61 -13.23
N TYR A 94 5.49 0.61 -13.58
CA TYR A 94 6.66 0.87 -14.41
C TYR A 94 7.94 0.36 -13.72
N VAL A 95 8.88 -0.13 -14.54
CA VAL A 95 10.21 -0.53 -14.09
C VAL A 95 11.15 0.64 -14.27
N TRP A 96 11.58 1.22 -13.17
CA TRP A 96 12.51 2.34 -13.13
C TRP A 96 13.83 2.01 -13.81
N LYS A 97 14.40 2.97 -14.53
CA LYS A 97 15.65 2.87 -15.29
C LYS A 97 16.61 3.98 -14.88
N ILE A 98 17.84 3.92 -15.37
CA ILE A 98 18.89 4.89 -15.03
C ILE A 98 18.53 6.33 -15.38
N ASN A 99 17.72 6.54 -16.43
CA ASN A 99 17.24 7.86 -16.84
C ASN A 99 16.31 8.50 -15.80
N ASP A 100 15.65 7.68 -14.98
CA ASP A 100 14.70 8.12 -13.95
C ASP A 100 15.42 8.44 -12.62
N TYR A 101 16.74 8.26 -12.56
CA TYR A 101 17.54 8.45 -11.34
C TYR A 101 17.29 9.80 -10.68
N LYS A 102 17.33 10.90 -11.46
CA LYS A 102 17.14 12.26 -10.93
C LYS A 102 15.75 12.46 -10.33
N GLU A 103 14.73 11.85 -10.92
CA GLU A 103 13.37 11.92 -10.41
C GLU A 103 13.27 11.19 -9.07
N LEU A 104 13.79 9.97 -9.01
CA LEU A 104 13.75 9.14 -7.81
C LEU A 104 14.45 9.78 -6.62
N ILE A 105 15.69 10.29 -6.79
CA ILE A 105 16.46 10.87 -5.67
C ILE A 105 15.92 12.21 -5.15
N ASN A 106 15.11 12.90 -5.96
CA ASN A 106 14.50 14.18 -5.61
C ASN A 106 13.04 14.02 -5.16
N SER A 107 12.50 12.81 -5.19
CA SER A 107 11.13 12.54 -4.79
C SER A 107 10.97 12.60 -3.25
N GLU A 108 9.76 12.90 -2.79
CA GLU A 108 9.43 12.93 -1.35
C GLU A 108 9.15 11.53 -0.77
N TYR A 109 9.11 10.49 -1.61
CA TYR A 109 8.80 9.14 -1.21
C TYR A 109 9.97 8.47 -0.47
N LEU A 110 9.65 7.57 0.46
CA LEU A 110 10.67 6.79 1.19
C LEU A 110 11.11 5.53 0.42
N PHE A 111 10.21 4.96 -0.38
CA PHE A 111 10.43 3.75 -1.16
C PHE A 111 9.96 3.97 -2.59
N ALA A 112 10.51 3.23 -3.55
CA ALA A 112 10.04 3.21 -4.93
C ALA A 112 9.92 1.77 -5.45
N ARG A 113 9.01 1.53 -6.40
CA ARG A 113 8.92 0.28 -7.16
C ARG A 113 8.38 0.54 -8.58
N LYS A 114 8.69 -0.29 -9.57
CA LYS A 114 9.49 -1.53 -9.49
C LYS A 114 10.92 -1.31 -9.98
N PHE A 115 11.86 -2.06 -9.42
CA PHE A 115 13.20 -2.25 -9.97
C PHE A 115 13.35 -3.69 -10.45
N ASP A 116 14.05 -3.87 -11.56
CA ASP A 116 14.31 -5.20 -12.13
C ASP A 116 15.74 -5.25 -12.66
N TYR A 117 16.57 -6.08 -12.03
CA TYR A 117 18.01 -6.13 -12.29
C TYR A 117 18.34 -6.62 -13.71
N ASN A 118 17.43 -7.39 -14.32
CA ASN A 118 17.60 -7.87 -15.71
C ASN A 118 17.25 -6.79 -16.74
N ILE A 119 16.47 -5.79 -16.36
CA ILE A 119 16.05 -4.70 -17.24
C ILE A 119 17.05 -3.54 -17.15
N ASP A 120 17.38 -3.12 -15.92
CA ASP A 120 18.37 -2.08 -15.69
C ASP A 120 18.97 -2.22 -14.30
N ARG A 121 20.16 -2.80 -14.21
CA ARG A 121 20.91 -2.90 -12.96
C ARG A 121 21.56 -1.58 -12.54
N TYR A 122 21.84 -0.68 -13.48
CA TYR A 122 22.62 0.54 -13.21
C TYR A 122 21.86 1.49 -12.29
N ILE A 123 20.54 1.55 -12.41
CA ILE A 123 19.72 2.36 -11.48
C ILE A 123 19.79 1.82 -10.04
N VAL A 124 19.78 0.49 -9.87
CA VAL A 124 19.86 -0.16 -8.55
C VAL A 124 21.23 0.08 -7.93
N ASP A 125 22.29 -0.16 -8.70
CA ASP A 125 23.67 0.01 -8.26
C ASP A 125 23.91 1.48 -7.84
N LYS A 126 23.49 2.44 -8.69
CA LYS A 126 23.67 3.89 -8.42
C LYS A 126 22.89 4.41 -7.22
N ILE A 127 21.66 3.95 -7.02
CA ILE A 127 20.88 4.30 -5.81
C ILE A 127 21.55 3.73 -4.56
N SER A 128 22.05 2.49 -4.62
CA SER A 128 22.69 1.81 -3.50
C SER A 128 24.00 2.49 -3.09
N GLU A 129 24.83 2.89 -4.05
CA GLU A 129 26.03 3.71 -3.83
C GLU A 129 25.67 5.02 -3.13
N LYS A 130 24.66 5.73 -3.65
CA LYS A 130 24.24 7.02 -3.09
C LYS A 130 23.75 6.94 -1.65
N LEU A 131 23.02 5.87 -1.31
CA LEU A 131 22.52 5.63 0.04
C LEU A 131 23.67 5.26 1.00
N THR A 132 24.64 4.47 0.54
CA THR A 132 25.81 4.06 1.33
C THR A 132 26.71 5.26 1.67
N GLU A 133 26.96 6.15 0.69
CA GLU A 133 27.70 7.40 0.92
C GLU A 133 27.05 8.31 1.97
N ARG A 134 25.71 8.30 2.08
CA ARG A 134 24.99 9.09 3.08
C ARG A 134 25.10 8.51 4.49
N ILE A 135 25.23 7.20 4.63
CA ILE A 135 25.36 6.52 5.93
C ILE A 135 26.77 6.72 6.52
N ASN A 136 27.77 6.79 5.65
CA ASN A 136 29.17 6.95 6.06
C ASN A 136 29.58 8.41 6.33
N LYS A 137 28.64 9.36 6.26
CA LYS A 137 28.82 10.78 6.59
C LYS A 137 28.13 11.10 7.91
#